data_AF-A0A536DEB4-F1
#
_entry.id   AF-A0A536DEB4-F1
#
_cell.length_a   1.000
_cell.length_b   1.000
_cell.length_c   1.000
_cell.angle_alpha   90.00
_cell.angle_beta   90.00
_cell.angle_gamma   90.00
#
_symmetry.space_group_name_H-M   'P 1'
#
loop_
_entity.id
_entity.type
_entity.pdbx_description
1 polymer ?
#
loop_
_entity_poly.entity_id
_entity_poly.type
_entity_poly.pdbx_seq_one_letter_code
_entity_poly.pdbx_strand_id
1 'polypeptide(L)'
;MLFGDTRDRWDGDGVTDPRARHFWDEQKTVGNWFSANVTHNPGTTWDFYALYGPDATGLTLPVSYGGTIISQTTRLRTSIEPLLAVTPRS
;
A
#
# COMPACT_ATOMS: atom_id res chain seq x y z
N MET A 1 -5.60 9.42 17.19
CA MET A 1 -4.15 9.50 16.92
C MET A 1 -3.43 8.66 17.96
N LEU A 2 -2.48 7.83 17.57
CA LEU A 2 -1.52 7.28 18.53
C LEU A 2 -0.57 8.41 18.93
N PHE A 3 -0.18 8.46 20.20
CA PHE A 3 0.71 9.47 20.71
C PHE A 3 2.09 9.32 20.03
N GLY A 4 2.55 10.36 19.31
CA GLY A 4 3.88 10.38 18.68
C GLY A 4 3.96 9.94 17.21
N ASP A 5 2.84 9.98 16.47
CA ASP A 5 2.82 9.78 15.02
C ASP A 5 3.24 11.07 14.29
N THR A 6 4.54 11.28 14.15
CA THR A 6 5.14 12.50 13.58
C THR A 6 6.10 12.15 12.45
N ARG A 7 6.14 12.98 11.41
CA ARG A 7 6.91 12.72 10.17
C ARG A 7 8.42 12.58 10.42
N ASP A 8 8.94 13.26 11.43
CA ASP A 8 10.35 13.22 11.84
C ASP A 8 10.79 11.86 12.41
N ARG A 9 9.86 10.97 12.75
CA ARG A 9 10.17 9.61 13.25
C ARG A 9 10.19 8.54 12.16
N TRP A 10 9.77 8.86 10.93
CA TRP A 10 9.83 7.93 9.81
C TRP A 10 11.18 8.09 9.10
N ASP A 11 12.06 7.09 9.22
CA ASP A 11 13.40 7.08 8.60
C ASP A 11 13.40 6.63 7.13
N GLY A 12 12.34 5.94 6.68
CA GLY A 12 12.24 5.43 5.31
C GLY A 12 13.01 4.14 5.03
N ASP A 13 13.70 3.59 6.03
CA ASP A 13 14.65 2.48 5.83
C ASP A 13 13.95 1.12 5.63
N GLY A 14 12.64 1.05 5.85
CA GLY A 14 11.88 -0.19 5.66
C GLY A 14 11.73 -0.63 4.20
N VAL A 15 11.79 0.30 3.22
CA VAL A 15 11.67 -0.01 1.78
C VAL A 15 12.63 0.89 0.98
N THR A 16 13.82 0.37 0.68
CA THR A 16 14.92 1.16 0.09
C THR A 16 15.10 1.01 -1.43
N ASP A 17 14.24 0.24 -2.10
CA ASP A 17 14.28 0.08 -3.56
C ASP A 17 14.07 1.44 -4.25
N PRO A 18 14.91 1.84 -5.24
CA PRO A 18 14.81 3.16 -5.87
C PRO A 18 13.50 3.41 -6.63
N ARG A 19 12.70 2.38 -6.88
CA ARG A 19 11.36 2.51 -7.47
C ARG A 19 10.31 2.88 -6.43
N ALA A 20 10.59 2.70 -5.14
CA ALA A 20 9.68 3.07 -4.07
C ALA A 20 9.66 4.59 -3.88
N ARG A 21 8.46 5.12 -3.62
CA ARG A 21 8.27 6.51 -3.24
C ARG A 21 7.54 6.55 -1.91
N HIS A 22 8.07 7.31 -0.97
CA HIS A 22 7.49 7.47 0.35
C HIS A 22 6.61 8.72 0.39
N PHE A 23 5.39 8.56 0.88
CA PHE A 23 4.45 9.65 1.12
C PHE A 23 4.07 9.66 2.59
N TRP A 24 3.92 10.86 3.15
CA TRP A 24 3.43 11.05 4.51
C TRP A 24 1.99 11.54 4.46
N ASP A 25 1.11 10.88 5.21
CA ASP A 25 -0.33 11.16 5.29
C ASP A 25 -0.73 11.38 6.76
N GLU A 26 -0.48 12.59 7.26
CA GLU A 26 -0.79 12.98 8.65
C GLU A 26 -2.27 12.79 8.99
N GLN A 27 -3.15 13.04 8.02
CA GLN A 27 -4.60 12.96 8.18
C GLN A 27 -5.12 11.52 8.08
N LYS A 28 -4.25 10.56 7.75
CA LYS A 28 -4.59 9.14 7.57
C LYS A 28 -5.68 8.94 6.51
N THR A 29 -5.78 9.86 5.55
CA THR A 29 -6.79 9.86 4.49
C THR A 29 -6.82 8.52 3.76
N VAL A 30 -5.67 7.96 3.40
CA VAL A 30 -5.56 6.69 2.68
C VAL A 30 -6.01 5.53 3.57
N GLY A 31 -5.45 5.40 4.77
CA GLY A 31 -5.77 4.30 5.68
C GLY A 31 -7.25 4.28 6.11
N ASN A 32 -7.86 5.46 6.27
CA ASN A 32 -9.29 5.60 6.58
C ASN A 32 -10.15 5.18 5.38
N TRP A 33 -9.78 5.59 4.17
CA TRP A 33 -10.49 5.17 2.96
C TRP A 33 -10.44 3.65 2.79
N PHE A 34 -9.29 3.01 3.01
CA PHE A 34 -9.18 1.55 2.93
C PHE A 34 -10.00 0.82 3.97
N SER A 35 -10.05 1.34 5.20
CA SER A 35 -10.92 0.77 6.23
C SER A 35 -12.40 0.84 5.86
N ALA A 36 -12.85 1.98 5.32
CA ALA A 36 -14.24 2.14 4.94
C ALA A 36 -14.65 1.28 3.73
N ASN A 37 -13.75 1.09 2.75
CA ASN A 37 -14.12 0.58 1.43
C ASN A 37 -13.57 -0.80 1.08
N VAL A 38 -12.54 -1.31 1.77
CA VAL A 38 -11.80 -2.50 1.32
C VAL A 38 -11.60 -3.53 2.44
N THR A 39 -11.03 -3.12 3.57
CA THR A 39 -10.69 -4.06 4.66
C THR A 39 -11.80 -4.20 5.68
N HIS A 40 -12.65 -3.19 5.81
CA HIS A 40 -13.73 -3.13 6.81
C HIS A 40 -13.23 -3.30 8.26
N ASN A 41 -11.98 -2.91 8.51
CA ASN A 41 -11.39 -2.94 9.84
C ASN A 41 -11.90 -1.76 10.70
N PRO A 42 -12.14 -1.95 12.01
CA PRO A 42 -12.41 -0.84 12.91
C PRO A 42 -11.20 0.09 13.00
N GLY A 43 -11.41 1.40 12.86
CA GLY A 43 -10.35 2.42 12.88
C GLY A 43 -9.65 2.60 11.53
N THR A 44 -8.41 3.10 11.56
CA THR A 44 -7.57 3.28 10.36
C THR A 44 -6.89 1.96 10.02
N THR A 45 -6.86 1.59 8.73
CA THR A 45 -6.05 0.44 8.28
C THR A 45 -4.56 0.79 8.26
N TRP A 46 -3.75 -0.07 8.87
CA TRP A 46 -2.27 0.02 8.94
C TRP A 46 -1.63 -1.26 8.40
N ASP A 47 -0.30 -1.23 8.22
CA ASP A 47 0.53 -2.39 7.89
C ASP A 47 -0.01 -3.25 6.75
N PHE A 48 -0.48 -2.62 5.67
CA PHE A 48 -1.14 -3.31 4.56
C PHE A 48 -0.47 -2.98 3.23
N TYR A 49 -0.75 -3.79 2.21
CA TYR A 49 -0.49 -3.44 0.82
C TYR A 49 -1.79 -3.43 0.02
N ALA A 50 -1.80 -2.60 -1.02
CA ALA A 50 -2.78 -2.62 -2.09
C ALA A 50 -2.05 -2.58 -3.42
N LEU A 51 -2.35 -3.55 -4.28
CA LEU A 51 -1.80 -3.69 -5.62
C LEU A 51 -2.84 -3.21 -6.62
N TYR A 52 -2.39 -2.36 -7.53
CA TYR A 52 -3.18 -1.79 -8.60
C TYR A 52 -2.58 -2.15 -9.95
N GLY A 53 -3.44 -2.30 -10.97
CA GLY A 53 -3.01 -2.49 -12.36
C GLY A 53 -2.44 -1.20 -12.98
N PRO A 54 -1.79 -1.28 -14.14
CA PRO A 54 -1.15 -0.15 -14.81
C PRO A 54 -2.11 0.99 -15.17
N ASP A 55 -3.39 0.68 -15.41
CA ASP A 55 -4.41 1.65 -15.81
C ASP A 55 -5.21 2.21 -14.60
N ALA A 56 -4.84 1.85 -13.37
CA ALA A 56 -5.56 2.29 -12.19
C ALA A 56 -5.39 3.79 -11.96
N THR A 57 -6.51 4.48 -11.71
CA THR A 57 -6.54 5.90 -11.38
C THR A 57 -7.23 6.11 -10.04
N GLY A 58 -6.61 6.89 -9.15
CA GLY A 58 -7.15 7.19 -7.82
C GLY A 58 -7.24 5.96 -6.89
N LEU A 59 -8.00 6.13 -5.81
CA LEU A 59 -8.30 5.05 -4.86
C LEU A 59 -9.54 4.28 -5.35
N THR A 60 -9.32 3.04 -5.77
CA THR A 60 -10.36 2.08 -6.19
C THR A 60 -10.13 0.74 -5.49
N LEU A 61 -11.01 -0.24 -5.71
CA LEU A 61 -10.79 -1.59 -5.18
C LEU A 61 -9.52 -2.19 -5.82
N PRO A 62 -8.49 -2.54 -5.04
CA PRO A 62 -7.23 -3.06 -5.58
C PRO A 62 -7.41 -4.48 -6.12
N VAL A 63 -6.58 -4.84 -7.11
CA VAL A 63 -6.58 -6.18 -7.72
C VAL A 63 -6.05 -7.24 -6.76
N SER A 64 -5.23 -6.83 -5.78
CA SER A 64 -4.79 -7.68 -4.67
C SER A 64 -4.47 -6.80 -3.47
N TYR A 65 -4.80 -7.25 -2.26
CA TYR A 65 -4.54 -6.51 -1.04
C TYR A 65 -4.44 -7.45 0.14
N GLY A 66 -3.82 -6.97 1.23
CA GLY A 66 -3.76 -7.70 2.49
C GLY A 66 -2.84 -7.04 3.50
N GLY A 67 -2.98 -7.47 4.75
CA GLY A 67 -2.07 -7.11 5.86
C GLY A 67 -1.84 -8.33 6.75
N THR A 68 -0.69 -8.47 7.43
CA THR A 68 0.50 -7.62 7.32
C THR A 68 1.24 -7.87 5.99
N ILE A 69 1.84 -6.85 5.36
CA ILE A 69 2.55 -7.01 4.06
C ILE A 69 3.58 -8.15 4.09
N ILE A 70 4.31 -8.28 5.21
CA ILE A 70 5.31 -9.34 5.43
C ILE A 70 4.68 -10.73 5.29
N SER A 71 3.53 -10.95 5.95
CA SER A 71 2.81 -12.24 5.88
C SER A 71 2.24 -12.55 4.50
N GLN A 72 2.09 -11.54 3.64
CA GLN A 72 1.45 -11.66 2.33
C GLN A 72 2.44 -11.65 1.16
N THR A 73 3.75 -11.76 1.42
CA THR A 73 4.80 -11.69 0.39
C THR A 73 4.56 -12.63 -0.79
N THR A 74 4.15 -13.88 -0.54
CA THR A 74 3.85 -14.85 -1.60
C THR A 74 2.67 -14.41 -2.45
N ARG A 75 1.57 -13.97 -1.83
CA ARG A 75 0.37 -13.50 -2.54
C ARG A 75 0.70 -12.26 -3.37
N LEU A 76 1.40 -11.29 -2.78
CA LEU A 76 1.84 -10.09 -3.47
C LEU A 76 2.72 -10.44 -4.69
N ARG A 77 3.69 -11.34 -4.53
CA ARG A 77 4.53 -11.82 -5.63
C ARG A 77 3.71 -12.42 -6.77
N THR A 78 2.84 -13.38 -6.46
CA THR A 78 2.01 -14.02 -7.47
C THR A 78 1.07 -13.04 -8.18
N SER A 79 0.56 -12.03 -7.46
CA SER A 79 -0.31 -11.01 -8.06
C SER A 79 0.43 -9.97 -8.90
N ILE A 80 1.69 -9.64 -8.59
CA ILE A 80 2.44 -8.61 -9.32
C ILE A 80 3.12 -9.14 -10.58
N GLU A 81 3.54 -10.42 -10.60
CA GLU A 81 4.26 -11.02 -11.74
C GLU A 81 3.56 -10.83 -13.11
N PRO A 82 2.23 -11.07 -13.25
CA PRO A 82 1.54 -10.83 -14.52
C PRO A 82 1.52 -9.36 -14.94
N LEU A 83 1.45 -8.44 -13.99
CA LEU A 83 1.43 -7.00 -14.27
C LEU A 83 2.78 -6.50 -14.80
N LEU A 84 3.88 -7.13 -14.35
CA LEU A 84 5.22 -6.84 -14.84
C LEU A 84 5.45 -7.38 -16.26
N ALA A 85 4.89 -8.55 -16.58
CA ALA A 85 5.02 -9.18 -17.89
C ALA A 85 4.29 -8.42 -19.02
N VAL A 86 3.30 -7.60 -18.69
CA VAL A 86 2.48 -6.84 -19.64
C VAL A 86 3.07 -5.47 -20.01
N THR A 87 4.19 -5.05 -19.39
CA THR A 87 4.83 -3.77 -19.72
C THR A 87 5.50 -3.84 -21.11
N PRO A 88 5.02 -3.12 -22.15
CA PRO A 88 5.78 -3.00 -23.39
C PRO A 88 7.03 -2.16 -23.10
N ARG A 89 8.21 -2.64 -23.52
CA ARG A 89 9.41 -1.80 -23.56
C ARG A 89 9.10 -0.58 -24.43
N SER A 90 9.14 0.61 -23.84
CA SER A 90 9.29 1.87 -24.57
C SER A 90 10.77 2.07 -24.89
#